data_AF-A0A7R8WMT7-F1
#
_entry.id   AF-A0A7R8WMT7-F1
#
_cell.length_a   1.000
_cell.length_b   1.000
_cell.length_c   1.000
_cell.angle_alpha   90.00
_cell.angle_beta   90.00
_cell.angle_gamma   90.00
#
_symmetry.space_group_name_H-M   'P 1'
#
loop_
_entity.id
_entity.type
_entity.pdbx_description
1 polymer ?
#
loop_
_entity_poly.entity_id
_entity_poly.type
_entity_poly.pdbx_seq_one_letter_code
_entity_poly.pdbx_strand_id
1 'polypeptide(L)'
;MPEKKSAHAGNNKPHSLPSKSSQPACSVGDGSSSSSPLVQSQTKEGGKSGKGHGGSHVEVEETKPGLTFTPQREIAANALLPYAHKLDGEALYHLRMIKTNLARSFAAGDLRPGLTSWSHRLRKYILVNGLKFSRADHVTLIQMLMNAFTSSFPGQGARKSVEADAVVYDYLRKWSSSADLSTAALLGEALTDLLGRRELLEPGDLMLDWRPLYALMKRTLRGRFVRMRVSVPPANMDPTLKRVVRLSRPYFSTTATKEILEEFLPKLCLYDEEMLWGMFHLDCFLPTLLRPGCSHDTSGSGLCHDSSGSGLWLNKILSLWINSVNGGEWQGHAISLCGRLARENIGLVDWTPYLPEIFSRLLRCFIIPVRYGGFGINTELCESETTTTTSSNITEWIVSMFGNAQEAVWNHLEALLKSLNSFFHPSNSGPWERVLVGFLNNMAASFVSRVQTERYKSRHWNFNTPEEYLLSDSEIRRFVSLLLPPALLAMHSKSESENASDALHYLR
;
A
#
# COMPACT_ATOMS: atom_id res chain seq x y z
N MET A 1 10.41 -49.12 -57.55
CA MET A 1 10.36 -48.26 -58.76
C MET A 1 10.88 -46.88 -58.39
N PRO A 2 11.67 -46.22 -59.27
CA PRO A 2 13.12 -46.20 -59.07
C PRO A 2 13.75 -44.83 -58.70
N GLU A 3 14.96 -44.98 -58.12
CA GLU A 3 16.23 -44.24 -58.25
C GLU A 3 16.33 -42.91 -59.04
N LYS A 4 17.13 -41.96 -58.51
CA LYS A 4 18.52 -41.63 -58.94
C LYS A 4 19.05 -40.37 -58.19
N LYS A 5 20.10 -40.51 -57.35
CA LYS A 5 21.57 -40.24 -57.57
C LYS A 5 21.98 -38.78 -57.23
N SER A 6 22.80 -38.53 -56.18
CA SER A 6 24.29 -38.66 -56.07
C SER A 6 25.02 -37.51 -56.81
N ALA A 7 26.09 -36.84 -56.36
CA ALA A 7 26.95 -36.78 -55.16
C ALA A 7 27.94 -35.59 -55.34
N HIS A 8 28.68 -35.21 -54.26
CA HIS A 8 30.09 -34.73 -54.18
C HIS A 8 30.24 -33.78 -52.96
N ALA A 9 30.92 -34.16 -51.87
CA ALA A 9 32.37 -34.31 -51.62
C ALA A 9 33.12 -32.97 -51.47
N GLY A 10 33.71 -32.73 -50.28
CA GLY A 10 34.57 -31.58 -49.99
C GLY A 10 35.16 -31.58 -48.58
N ASN A 11 36.40 -32.07 -48.47
CA ASN A 11 37.31 -32.09 -47.32
C ASN A 11 37.71 -30.70 -46.78
N ASN A 12 38.07 -30.61 -45.48
CA ASN A 12 39.41 -30.22 -44.95
C ASN A 12 39.40 -29.47 -43.58
N LYS A 13 40.26 -29.93 -42.66
CA LYS A 13 40.89 -29.23 -41.51
C LYS A 13 42.01 -28.26 -42.03
N PRO A 14 42.96 -27.64 -41.26
CA PRO A 14 43.14 -27.35 -39.79
C PRO A 14 43.74 -25.92 -39.49
N HIS A 15 44.20 -25.70 -38.23
CA HIS A 15 45.29 -24.78 -37.76
C HIS A 15 44.99 -23.27 -37.63
N SER A 16 45.62 -22.42 -36.80
CA SER A 16 46.53 -22.45 -35.63
C SER A 16 46.76 -20.97 -35.17
N LEU A 17 47.08 -20.76 -33.89
CA LEU A 17 47.58 -19.53 -33.19
C LEU A 17 48.74 -18.79 -33.95
N PRO A 18 49.20 -17.53 -33.62
CA PRO A 18 49.51 -17.04 -32.24
C PRO A 18 49.57 -15.50 -31.90
N SER A 19 49.52 -15.24 -30.58
CA SER A 19 50.30 -14.35 -29.66
C SER A 19 50.92 -12.96 -30.01
N LYS A 20 51.02 -12.14 -28.93
CA LYS A 20 51.95 -11.01 -28.57
C LYS A 20 51.48 -9.58 -28.94
N SER A 21 51.67 -8.51 -28.16
CA SER A 21 52.35 -8.26 -26.86
C SER A 21 52.13 -6.79 -26.38
N SER A 22 52.36 -6.58 -25.07
CA SER A 22 53.05 -5.45 -24.41
C SER A 22 52.47 -4.02 -24.31
N GLN A 23 52.28 -3.64 -23.02
CA GLN A 23 52.26 -2.35 -22.26
C GLN A 23 53.34 -1.29 -22.66
N PRO A 24 53.61 -0.13 -21.95
CA PRO A 24 53.18 0.37 -20.61
C PRO A 24 53.04 1.93 -20.37
N ALA A 25 52.79 2.30 -19.08
CA ALA A 25 53.24 3.51 -18.31
C ALA A 25 52.52 4.87 -18.58
N CYS A 26 52.30 5.85 -17.69
CA CYS A 26 52.77 6.36 -16.37
C CYS A 26 51.61 7.24 -15.78
N SER A 27 51.21 7.25 -14.50
CA SER A 27 51.75 7.87 -13.25
C SER A 27 51.72 9.42 -13.14
N VAL A 28 51.53 9.89 -11.88
CA VAL A 28 51.56 11.28 -11.29
C VAL A 28 50.21 12.02 -11.32
N GLY A 29 49.66 12.66 -10.28
CA GLY A 29 50.09 13.04 -8.92
C GLY A 29 49.33 14.33 -8.50
N ASP A 30 49.22 14.59 -7.19
CA ASP A 30 48.71 15.80 -6.49
C ASP A 30 47.17 15.97 -6.39
N GLY A 31 46.55 16.33 -5.24
CA GLY A 31 47.03 16.88 -3.98
C GLY A 31 46.25 18.16 -3.62
N SER A 32 45.41 18.11 -2.58
CA SER A 32 44.85 19.20 -1.72
C SER A 32 43.38 18.91 -1.36
N SER A 33 43.00 18.57 -0.12
CA SER A 33 42.95 19.35 1.14
C SER A 33 42.04 20.58 1.09
N SER A 34 40.80 20.44 1.56
CA SER A 34 40.20 21.45 2.44
C SER A 34 39.11 20.83 3.32
N SER A 35 39.40 20.88 4.61
CA SER A 35 38.57 20.55 5.75
C SER A 35 37.88 21.81 6.27
N SER A 36 36.71 21.65 6.90
CA SER A 36 36.17 22.37 8.08
C SER A 36 34.65 22.66 7.96
N PRO A 37 33.91 22.85 9.07
CA PRO A 37 33.98 22.08 10.31
C PRO A 37 32.58 21.71 10.87
N LEU A 38 32.54 20.66 11.69
CA LEU A 38 31.47 20.39 12.64
C LEU A 38 31.39 21.52 13.67
N VAL A 39 30.18 22.05 13.89
CA VAL A 39 29.84 22.82 15.10
C VAL A 39 29.22 21.85 16.10
N GLN A 40 30.01 21.48 17.11
CA GLN A 40 29.52 20.93 18.36
C GLN A 40 28.84 22.06 19.14
N SER A 41 27.56 21.89 19.49
CA SER A 41 26.95 22.65 20.57
C SER A 41 26.67 21.70 21.73
N GLN A 42 27.42 21.90 22.80
CA GLN A 42 27.17 21.33 24.11
C GLN A 42 25.93 22.00 24.70
N THR A 43 24.95 21.22 25.12
CA THR A 43 23.97 21.66 26.13
C THR A 43 23.89 20.64 27.25
N LYS A 44 23.95 21.20 28.45
CA LYS A 44 24.23 20.58 29.74
C LYS A 44 23.14 19.60 30.17
N GLU A 45 23.63 18.55 30.83
CA GLU A 45 22.87 17.70 31.75
C GLU A 45 22.18 18.53 32.84
N GLY A 46 20.93 18.18 33.11
CA GLY A 46 20.15 18.63 34.25
C GLY A 46 19.14 17.56 34.58
N GLY A 47 19.54 16.58 35.39
CA GLY A 47 18.66 15.52 35.87
C GLY A 47 17.61 16.07 36.84
N LYS A 48 16.39 15.55 36.75
CA LYS A 48 15.47 15.44 37.88
C LYS A 48 14.56 14.22 37.69
N SER A 49 14.65 13.32 38.66
CA SER A 49 13.78 12.16 38.85
C SER A 49 12.35 12.58 39.20
N GLY A 50 11.35 11.81 38.75
CA GLY A 50 9.99 11.90 39.27
C GLY A 50 9.14 10.72 38.79
N LYS A 51 8.81 9.81 39.71
CA LYS A 51 7.90 8.67 39.53
C LYS A 51 6.49 9.13 39.16
N GLY A 52 5.78 8.28 38.41
CA GLY A 52 4.51 8.59 37.76
C GLY A 52 3.27 8.64 38.63
N HIS A 53 2.16 8.95 37.95
CA HIS A 53 0.81 8.46 38.20
C HIS A 53 -0.03 8.65 36.94
N GLY A 54 -0.81 7.62 36.59
CA GLY A 54 -1.75 7.65 35.48
C GLY A 54 -2.89 8.63 35.74
N GLY A 55 -3.22 9.40 34.71
CA GLY A 55 -4.39 10.25 34.63
C GLY A 55 -4.64 10.53 33.17
N SER A 56 -5.82 10.13 32.69
CA SER A 56 -6.35 10.45 31.36
C SER A 56 -6.46 11.98 31.23
N HIS A 57 -5.42 12.60 30.67
CA HIS A 57 -5.47 14.00 30.25
C HIS A 57 -6.31 14.09 28.98
N VAL A 58 -7.54 14.58 29.13
CA VAL A 58 -8.26 15.23 28.04
C VAL A 58 -7.51 16.53 27.77
N GLU A 59 -6.73 16.59 26.70
CA GLU A 59 -6.18 17.85 26.21
C GLU A 59 -7.35 18.76 25.82
N VAL A 60 -7.58 19.79 26.63
CA VAL A 60 -8.47 20.89 26.26
C VAL A 60 -7.79 21.61 25.10
N GLU A 61 -8.37 21.47 23.90
CA GLU A 61 -7.91 22.16 22.68
C GLU A 61 -7.97 23.68 22.89
N GLU A 62 -6.85 24.28 23.32
CA GLU A 62 -6.74 25.73 23.44
C GLU A 62 -6.68 26.36 22.04
N THR A 63 -7.69 27.15 21.71
CA THR A 63 -7.69 27.98 20.49
C THR A 63 -6.58 29.02 20.60
N LYS A 64 -5.61 29.00 19.66
CA LYS A 64 -4.53 29.99 19.59
C LYS A 64 -5.10 31.42 19.52
N PRO A 65 -4.48 32.41 20.18
CA PRO A 65 -4.93 33.79 20.12
C PRO A 65 -4.90 34.31 18.68
N GLY A 66 -6.08 34.61 18.13
CA GLY A 66 -6.28 35.12 16.76
C GLY A 66 -6.95 34.16 15.77
N LEU A 67 -7.12 32.87 16.12
CA LEU A 67 -7.84 31.89 15.30
C LEU A 67 -9.23 31.61 15.89
N THR A 68 -10.27 31.62 15.06
CA THR A 68 -11.64 31.28 15.47
C THR A 68 -11.92 29.78 15.47
N PHE A 69 -10.90 28.94 15.24
CA PHE A 69 -11.00 27.48 15.19
C PHE A 69 -9.69 26.84 15.66
N THR A 70 -9.76 25.59 16.09
CA THR A 70 -8.57 24.77 16.41
C THR A 70 -8.01 24.13 15.13
N PRO A 71 -6.75 24.41 14.75
CA PRO A 71 -6.09 23.69 13.66
C PRO A 71 -5.90 22.21 14.02
N GLN A 72 -6.21 21.29 13.09
CA GLN A 72 -6.05 19.85 13.34
C GLN A 72 -4.57 19.43 13.33
N ARG A 73 -3.78 19.91 12.37
CA ARG A 73 -2.36 19.57 12.28
C ARG A 73 -1.58 20.61 11.49
N GLU A 74 -0.69 21.31 12.18
CA GLU A 74 0.20 22.29 11.59
C GLU A 74 1.55 21.68 11.20
N ILE A 75 2.25 22.33 10.28
CA ILE A 75 3.64 22.01 9.99
C ILE A 75 4.51 22.71 11.03
N ALA A 76 5.14 21.92 11.91
CA ALA A 76 5.97 22.43 13.01
C ALA A 76 7.09 23.38 12.53
N ALA A 77 7.66 23.14 11.35
CA ALA A 77 8.70 23.97 10.76
C ALA A 77 8.25 25.42 10.50
N ASN A 78 6.95 25.67 10.28
CA ASN A 78 6.44 27.02 10.03
C ASN A 78 6.59 27.94 11.24
N ALA A 79 6.60 27.39 12.46
CA ALA A 79 6.84 28.15 13.68
C ALA A 79 8.28 28.66 13.80
N LEU A 80 9.22 28.06 13.05
CA LEU A 80 10.65 28.41 13.07
C LEU A 80 11.00 29.50 12.04
N LEU A 81 10.05 29.94 11.23
CA LEU A 81 10.30 30.94 10.19
C LEU A 81 10.40 32.35 10.80
N PRO A 82 11.30 33.23 10.28
CA PRO A 82 11.44 34.61 10.78
C PRO A 82 10.14 35.44 10.73
N TYR A 83 9.22 35.06 9.85
CA TYR A 83 7.93 35.72 9.64
C TYR A 83 6.74 34.87 10.13
N ALA A 84 6.96 33.93 11.06
CA ALA A 84 5.92 33.05 11.60
C ALA A 84 4.67 33.80 12.09
N HIS A 85 4.85 35.00 12.67
CA HIS A 85 3.76 35.87 13.14
C HIS A 85 2.78 36.33 12.04
N LYS A 86 3.16 36.29 10.75
CA LYS A 86 2.28 36.66 9.63
C LYS A 86 1.51 35.48 9.04
N LEU A 87 2.00 34.26 9.28
CA LEU A 87 1.52 33.05 8.61
C LEU A 87 0.07 32.72 8.97
N ASP A 88 -0.37 33.03 10.19
CA ASP A 88 -1.75 32.76 10.62
C ASP A 88 -2.75 33.61 9.82
N GLY A 89 -2.46 34.90 9.62
CA GLY A 89 -3.30 35.79 8.83
C GLY A 89 -3.35 35.40 7.35
N GLU A 90 -2.20 35.06 6.77
CA GLU A 90 -2.12 34.60 5.38
C GLU A 90 -2.86 33.27 5.16
N ALA A 91 -2.69 32.31 6.07
CA ALA A 91 -3.37 31.02 6.01
C ALA A 91 -4.89 31.19 6.12
N LEU A 92 -5.38 32.07 6.99
CA LEU A 92 -6.82 32.36 7.11
C LEU A 92 -7.39 32.97 5.82
N TYR A 93 -6.68 33.93 5.23
CA TYR A 93 -7.07 34.55 3.97
C TYR A 93 -7.16 33.52 2.84
N HIS A 94 -6.13 32.70 2.67
CA HIS A 94 -6.10 31.66 1.63
C HIS A 94 -7.18 30.60 1.84
N LEU A 95 -7.39 30.14 3.08
CA LEU A 95 -8.43 29.17 3.40
C LEU A 95 -9.82 29.72 3.05
N ARG A 96 -10.12 30.96 3.41
CA ARG A 96 -11.40 31.61 3.07
C ARG A 96 -11.61 31.67 1.56
N MET A 97 -10.59 32.10 0.82
CA MET A 97 -10.64 32.16 -0.64
C MET A 97 -10.86 30.78 -1.28
N ILE A 98 -10.19 29.74 -0.76
CA ILE A 98 -10.36 28.37 -1.22
C ILE A 98 -11.79 27.88 -0.96
N LYS A 99 -12.30 28.02 0.27
CA LYS A 99 -13.66 27.59 0.64
C LYS A 99 -14.72 28.27 -0.21
N THR A 100 -14.68 29.61 -0.30
CA THR A 100 -15.69 30.39 -1.04
C THR A 100 -15.71 30.03 -2.52
N ASN A 101 -14.54 29.93 -3.15
CA ASN A 101 -14.50 29.69 -4.59
C ASN A 101 -14.70 28.22 -4.95
N LEU A 102 -14.26 27.26 -4.12
CA LEU A 102 -14.65 25.86 -4.28
C LEU A 102 -16.16 25.69 -4.24
N ALA A 103 -16.83 26.29 -3.23
CA ALA A 103 -18.27 26.21 -3.10
C ALA A 103 -19.00 26.85 -4.29
N ARG A 104 -18.53 28.01 -4.77
CA ARG A 104 -19.09 28.68 -5.96
C ARG A 104 -18.91 27.83 -7.22
N SER A 105 -17.71 27.30 -7.46
CA SER A 105 -17.45 26.45 -8.63
C SER A 105 -18.26 25.17 -8.58
N PHE A 106 -18.39 24.54 -7.41
CA PHE A 106 -19.22 23.35 -7.23
C PHE A 106 -20.71 23.65 -7.49
N ALA A 107 -21.24 24.72 -6.90
CA ALA A 107 -22.64 25.12 -7.10
C ALA A 107 -22.96 25.53 -8.55
N ALA A 108 -21.98 26.12 -9.25
CA ALA A 108 -22.13 26.51 -10.65
C ALA A 108 -21.92 25.33 -11.63
N GLY A 109 -21.51 24.15 -11.16
CA GLY A 109 -21.11 23.04 -12.04
C GLY A 109 -19.84 23.32 -12.85
N ASP A 110 -19.04 24.34 -12.46
CA ASP A 110 -17.79 24.72 -13.12
C ASP A 110 -16.66 23.76 -12.70
N LEU A 111 -16.60 22.62 -13.40
CA LEU A 111 -15.54 21.63 -13.22
C LEU A 111 -14.18 22.17 -13.69
N ARG A 112 -14.14 22.88 -14.83
CA ARG A 112 -12.95 23.51 -15.40
C ARG A 112 -13.27 24.92 -15.92
N PRO A 113 -12.49 25.94 -15.52
CA PRO A 113 -11.28 25.86 -14.71
C PRO A 113 -11.54 25.83 -13.19
N GLY A 114 -12.76 26.15 -12.74
CA GLY A 114 -13.06 26.48 -11.35
C GLY A 114 -12.62 25.42 -10.35
N LEU A 115 -13.31 24.28 -10.34
CA LEU A 115 -13.06 23.23 -9.36
C LEU A 115 -11.64 22.67 -9.45
N THR A 116 -11.09 22.50 -10.66
CA THR A 116 -9.70 22.07 -10.84
C THR A 116 -8.68 23.04 -10.24
N SER A 117 -8.80 24.33 -10.50
CA SER A 117 -7.85 25.35 -10.07
C SER A 117 -7.88 25.50 -8.55
N TRP A 118 -9.07 25.53 -7.95
CA TRP A 118 -9.23 25.69 -6.51
C TRP A 118 -8.88 24.41 -5.74
N SER A 119 -9.08 23.22 -6.32
CA SER A 119 -8.57 21.96 -5.73
C SER A 119 -7.05 21.92 -5.73
N HIS A 120 -6.39 22.39 -6.80
CA HIS A 120 -4.93 22.53 -6.82
C HIS A 120 -4.42 23.52 -5.76
N ARG A 121 -5.11 24.65 -5.58
CA ARG A 121 -4.79 25.62 -4.51
C ARG A 121 -4.99 25.03 -3.12
N LEU A 122 -6.01 24.19 -2.91
CA LEU A 122 -6.20 23.45 -1.66
C LEU A 122 -5.02 22.52 -1.37
N ARG A 123 -4.54 21.77 -2.36
CA ARG A 123 -3.36 20.91 -2.19
C ARG A 123 -2.11 21.70 -1.82
N LYS A 124 -1.86 22.83 -2.51
CA LYS A 124 -0.78 23.75 -2.16
C LYS A 124 -0.92 24.29 -0.74
N TYR A 125 -2.15 24.61 -0.33
CA TYR A 125 -2.44 25.05 1.03
C TYR A 125 -2.07 23.97 2.05
N ILE A 126 -2.47 22.71 1.82
CA ILE A 126 -2.15 21.58 2.70
C ILE A 126 -0.64 21.35 2.75
N LEU A 127 0.05 21.45 1.61
CA LEU A 127 1.50 21.29 1.53
C LEU A 127 2.26 22.33 2.34
N VAL A 128 1.81 23.59 2.32
CA VAL A 128 2.51 24.72 2.97
C VAL A 128 2.09 24.91 4.43
N ASN A 129 0.80 24.73 4.74
CA ASN A 129 0.25 25.07 6.06
C ASN A 129 -0.14 23.83 6.89
N GLY A 130 -0.18 22.65 6.28
CA GLY A 130 -0.80 21.47 6.89
C GLY A 130 -2.32 21.53 6.86
N LEU A 131 -2.96 20.80 7.76
CA LEU A 131 -4.43 20.74 7.91
C LEU A 131 -4.89 21.84 8.89
N LYS A 132 -4.62 23.08 8.49
CA LYS A 132 -4.86 24.28 9.30
C LYS A 132 -6.30 24.80 9.14
N PHE A 133 -7.26 23.91 9.38
CA PHE A 133 -8.70 24.17 9.33
C PHE A 133 -9.45 23.27 10.30
N SER A 134 -10.69 23.64 10.63
CA SER A 134 -11.53 22.89 11.59
C SER A 134 -11.89 21.48 11.09
N ARG A 135 -12.21 20.56 12.02
CA ARG A 135 -12.69 19.20 11.71
C ARG A 135 -13.97 19.23 10.86
N ALA A 136 -14.88 20.17 11.15
CA ALA A 136 -16.11 20.36 10.36
C ALA A 136 -15.83 20.78 8.91
N ASP A 137 -14.88 21.70 8.71
CA ASP A 137 -14.45 22.11 7.37
C ASP A 137 -13.78 20.96 6.62
N HIS A 138 -13.02 20.13 7.32
CA HIS A 138 -12.38 18.95 6.76
C HIS A 138 -13.39 17.97 6.17
N VAL A 139 -14.40 17.59 6.97
CA VAL A 139 -15.48 16.69 6.53
C VAL A 139 -16.24 17.28 5.35
N THR A 140 -16.57 18.57 5.41
CA THR A 140 -17.29 19.28 4.33
C THR A 140 -16.49 19.28 3.02
N LEU A 141 -15.19 19.55 3.09
CA LEU A 141 -14.30 19.53 1.92
C LEU A 141 -14.22 18.13 1.30
N ILE A 142 -14.10 17.08 2.13
CA ILE A 142 -14.09 15.69 1.65
C ILE A 142 -15.41 15.35 0.97
N GLN A 143 -16.56 15.61 1.61
CA GLN A 143 -17.87 15.30 1.04
C GLN A 143 -18.11 16.00 -0.29
N MET A 144 -17.83 17.30 -0.36
CA MET A 144 -17.98 18.09 -1.59
C MET A 144 -17.07 17.56 -2.71
N LEU A 145 -15.78 17.30 -2.43
CA LEU A 145 -14.86 16.78 -3.43
C LEU A 145 -15.18 15.33 -3.81
N MET A 146 -15.64 14.50 -2.88
CA MET A 146 -16.06 13.11 -3.15
C MET A 146 -17.30 13.08 -4.03
N ASN A 147 -18.26 13.95 -3.73
CA ASN A 147 -19.44 14.16 -4.56
C ASN A 147 -18.99 14.59 -5.95
N ALA A 148 -18.18 15.65 -6.11
CA ALA A 148 -17.69 16.05 -7.43
C ALA A 148 -16.93 14.92 -8.16
N PHE A 149 -16.04 14.22 -7.45
CA PHE A 149 -15.24 13.12 -8.00
C PHE A 149 -16.10 11.97 -8.54
N THR A 150 -17.24 11.70 -7.90
CA THR A 150 -18.18 10.64 -8.30
C THR A 150 -19.31 11.15 -9.20
N SER A 151 -19.76 12.40 -9.06
CA SER A 151 -20.89 13.03 -9.74
C SER A 151 -20.53 13.72 -11.05
N SER A 152 -19.25 14.04 -11.28
CA SER A 152 -18.72 14.32 -12.63
C SER A 152 -19.02 13.18 -13.62
N PHE A 153 -19.59 12.07 -13.13
CA PHE A 153 -19.92 10.90 -13.92
C PHE A 153 -21.28 10.37 -13.48
N PRO A 154 -22.38 10.74 -14.17
CA PRO A 154 -23.67 10.14 -13.87
C PRO A 154 -23.57 8.62 -14.04
N GLY A 155 -23.59 7.91 -12.90
CA GLY A 155 -23.76 6.48 -12.86
C GLY A 155 -25.12 6.10 -13.45
N GLN A 156 -25.26 4.84 -13.86
CA GLN A 156 -26.47 4.24 -14.42
C GLN A 156 -27.71 4.25 -13.48
N GLY A 157 -27.69 5.02 -12.39
CA GLY A 157 -28.77 5.21 -11.43
C GLY A 157 -29.64 6.45 -11.65
N ALA A 158 -29.41 7.25 -12.71
CA ALA A 158 -30.42 8.19 -13.16
C ALA A 158 -31.62 7.38 -13.69
N ARG A 159 -32.57 7.12 -12.80
CA ARG A 159 -33.89 6.57 -13.10
C ARG A 159 -34.38 7.27 -14.35
N LYS A 160 -34.67 6.51 -15.40
CA LYS A 160 -35.25 6.99 -16.67
C LYS A 160 -36.49 7.84 -16.35
N SER A 161 -36.32 9.15 -16.17
CA SER A 161 -37.41 10.09 -16.40
C SER A 161 -37.56 10.14 -17.92
N VAL A 162 -38.75 9.79 -18.37
CA VAL A 162 -39.11 9.45 -19.76
C VAL A 162 -39.03 10.65 -20.73
N GLU A 163 -38.50 11.80 -20.30
CA GLU A 163 -38.55 13.06 -21.05
C GLU A 163 -37.19 13.80 -21.13
N ALA A 164 -36.08 13.08 -21.12
CA ALA A 164 -34.80 13.67 -21.51
C ALA A 164 -34.58 13.44 -23.01
N ASP A 165 -34.79 14.49 -23.80
CA ASP A 165 -34.64 14.48 -25.26
C ASP A 165 -33.37 13.75 -25.71
N ALA A 166 -33.51 12.90 -26.74
CA ALA A 166 -32.42 12.10 -27.31
C ALA A 166 -31.20 12.95 -27.69
N VAL A 167 -31.39 14.25 -27.97
CA VAL A 167 -30.33 15.22 -28.26
C VAL A 167 -29.52 15.60 -27.01
N VAL A 168 -30.15 15.72 -25.84
CA VAL A 168 -29.45 15.96 -24.56
C VAL A 168 -28.64 14.73 -24.18
N TYR A 169 -29.21 13.54 -24.39
CA TYR A 169 -28.51 12.28 -24.15
C TYR A 169 -27.30 12.11 -25.09
N ASP A 170 -27.42 12.54 -26.35
CA ASP A 170 -26.32 12.49 -27.33
C ASP A 170 -25.27 13.60 -27.09
N TYR A 171 -25.69 14.77 -26.60
CA TYR A 171 -24.78 15.82 -26.12
C TYR A 171 -23.99 15.38 -24.89
N LEU A 172 -24.65 14.79 -23.87
CA LEU A 172 -24.01 14.23 -22.67
C LEU A 172 -23.07 13.07 -23.01
N ARG A 173 -23.40 12.28 -24.04
CA ARG A 173 -22.56 11.20 -24.55
C ARG A 173 -21.31 11.72 -25.29
N LYS A 174 -21.43 12.78 -26.08
CA LYS A 174 -20.30 13.49 -26.73
C LYS A 174 -19.42 14.25 -25.73
N TRP A 175 -20.00 14.79 -24.67
CA TRP A 175 -19.29 15.47 -23.56
C TRP A 175 -18.36 14.50 -22.79
N SER A 176 -18.70 13.21 -22.74
CA SER A 176 -17.94 12.17 -22.01
C SER A 176 -16.62 11.72 -22.65
N SER A 177 -16.24 12.24 -23.83
CA SER A 177 -15.18 11.65 -24.65
C SER A 177 -13.77 12.25 -24.52
N SER A 178 -13.56 13.36 -23.79
CA SER A 178 -12.18 13.86 -23.57
C SER A 178 -11.96 14.79 -22.37
N ALA A 179 -13.01 15.39 -21.82
CA ALA A 179 -12.97 16.11 -20.55
C ALA A 179 -13.75 15.30 -19.52
N ASP A 180 -13.05 14.75 -18.52
CA ASP A 180 -13.51 14.62 -17.12
C ASP A 180 -12.64 13.63 -16.32
N LEU A 181 -11.98 12.64 -16.94
CA LEU A 181 -11.04 11.75 -16.23
C LEU A 181 -9.81 12.51 -15.71
N SER A 182 -9.30 13.48 -16.47
CA SER A 182 -8.20 14.35 -16.04
C SER A 182 -8.60 15.30 -14.91
N THR A 183 -9.86 15.76 -14.90
CA THR A 183 -10.42 16.53 -13.77
C THR A 183 -10.52 15.64 -12.54
N ALA A 184 -11.09 14.45 -12.69
CA ALA A 184 -11.23 13.49 -11.61
C ALA A 184 -9.88 13.06 -11.04
N ALA A 185 -8.85 12.85 -11.85
CA ALA A 185 -7.50 12.56 -11.34
C ALA A 185 -7.00 13.66 -10.40
N LEU A 186 -7.17 14.94 -10.75
CA LEU A 186 -6.80 16.07 -9.89
C LEU A 186 -7.63 16.16 -8.61
N LEU A 187 -8.93 15.92 -8.70
CA LEU A 187 -9.82 15.87 -7.53
C LEU A 187 -9.45 14.70 -6.61
N GLY A 188 -9.13 13.54 -7.19
CA GLY A 188 -8.70 12.35 -6.47
C GLY A 188 -7.37 12.55 -5.75
N GLU A 189 -6.45 13.33 -6.33
CA GLU A 189 -5.22 13.73 -5.65
C GLU A 189 -5.52 14.63 -4.44
N ALA A 190 -6.42 15.61 -4.58
CA ALA A 190 -6.84 16.45 -3.45
C ALA A 190 -7.55 15.64 -2.36
N LEU A 191 -8.41 14.69 -2.74
CA LEU A 191 -9.05 13.74 -1.81
C LEU A 191 -8.04 12.85 -1.11
N THR A 192 -6.99 12.43 -1.81
CA THR A 192 -5.91 11.63 -1.22
C THR A 192 -5.17 12.43 -0.14
N ASP A 193 -4.93 13.72 -0.36
CA ASP A 193 -4.26 14.59 0.61
C ASP A 193 -5.14 14.82 1.87
N LEU A 194 -6.46 14.96 1.70
CA LEU A 194 -7.41 15.10 2.81
C LEU A 194 -7.59 13.78 3.60
N LEU A 195 -7.87 12.68 2.90
CA LEU A 195 -8.10 11.36 3.53
C LEU A 195 -6.81 10.70 4.03
N GLY A 196 -5.63 11.20 3.62
CA GLY A 196 -4.34 10.58 3.90
C GLY A 196 -3.96 10.56 5.39
N ARG A 197 -4.53 11.46 6.20
CA ARG A 197 -4.29 11.54 7.65
C ARG A 197 -5.44 10.89 8.41
N ARG A 198 -5.44 9.56 8.43
CA ARG A 198 -6.47 8.75 9.08
C ARG A 198 -6.62 9.02 10.58
N GLU A 199 -5.58 9.53 11.24
CA GLU A 199 -5.57 9.81 12.69
C GLU A 199 -6.58 10.90 13.10
N LEU A 200 -6.96 11.78 12.16
CA LEU A 200 -7.71 13.01 12.45
C LEU A 200 -9.22 12.88 12.30
N LEU A 201 -9.69 11.88 11.55
CA LEU A 201 -11.11 11.65 11.32
C LEU A 201 -11.45 10.25 11.78
N GLU A 202 -12.42 10.16 12.68
CA GLU A 202 -12.97 8.89 13.12
C GLU A 202 -14.05 8.42 12.16
N PRO A 203 -14.31 7.09 12.08
CA PRO A 203 -15.39 6.55 11.26
C PRO A 203 -16.78 7.12 11.55
N GLY A 204 -16.99 7.72 12.73
CA GLY A 204 -18.24 8.39 13.08
C GLY A 204 -18.43 9.77 12.43
N ASP A 205 -17.34 10.44 12.03
CA ASP A 205 -17.41 11.80 11.46
C ASP A 205 -17.79 11.82 9.99
N LEU A 206 -17.48 10.72 9.29
CA LEU A 206 -17.55 10.65 7.85
C LEU A 206 -18.15 9.31 7.43
N MET A 207 -19.21 9.40 6.64
CA MET A 207 -19.90 8.27 6.02
C MET A 207 -19.81 8.41 4.51
N LEU A 208 -19.25 7.41 3.84
CA LEU A 208 -19.04 7.38 2.39
C LEU A 208 -19.69 6.15 1.77
N ASP A 209 -20.36 6.35 0.63
CA ASP A 209 -20.92 5.25 -0.15
C ASP A 209 -19.88 4.65 -1.09
N TRP A 210 -19.75 3.32 -1.07
CA TRP A 210 -18.78 2.61 -1.90
C TRP A 210 -19.26 2.45 -3.37
N ARG A 211 -20.58 2.47 -3.63
CA ARG A 211 -21.17 2.20 -4.95
C ARG A 211 -20.78 3.22 -6.02
N PRO A 212 -20.81 4.55 -5.76
CA PRO A 212 -20.36 5.54 -6.75
C PRO A 212 -18.87 5.37 -7.10
N LEU A 213 -18.04 5.07 -6.11
CA LEU A 213 -16.61 4.77 -6.31
C LEU A 213 -16.42 3.50 -7.15
N TYR A 214 -17.22 2.45 -6.91
CA TYR A 214 -17.19 1.23 -7.71
C TYR A 214 -17.61 1.48 -9.16
N ALA A 215 -18.67 2.26 -9.39
CA ALA A 215 -19.12 2.63 -10.73
C ALA A 215 -18.03 3.41 -11.50
N LEU A 216 -17.35 4.33 -10.81
CA LEU A 216 -16.22 5.08 -11.37
C LEU A 216 -15.06 4.14 -11.73
N MET A 217 -14.68 3.23 -10.83
CA MET A 217 -13.60 2.25 -11.05
C MET A 217 -13.90 1.30 -12.21
N LYS A 218 -15.12 0.76 -12.26
CA LYS A 218 -15.57 -0.11 -13.36
C LYS A 218 -15.53 0.61 -14.71
N ARG A 219 -15.90 1.90 -14.76
CA ARG A 219 -15.86 2.68 -16.00
C ARG A 219 -14.44 3.02 -16.43
N THR A 220 -13.58 3.43 -15.48
CA THR A 220 -12.20 3.82 -15.77
C THR A 220 -11.33 2.62 -16.18
N LEU A 221 -11.50 1.46 -15.54
CA LEU A 221 -10.66 0.29 -15.77
C LEU A 221 -11.27 -0.70 -16.77
N ARG A 222 -12.60 -0.83 -16.79
CA ARG A 222 -13.32 -1.81 -17.61
C ARG A 222 -14.33 -1.18 -18.58
N GLY A 223 -14.32 0.14 -18.75
CA GLY A 223 -15.23 0.81 -19.67
C GLY A 223 -15.08 0.28 -21.09
N ARG A 224 -16.19 0.06 -21.79
CA ARG A 224 -16.18 -0.42 -23.18
C ARG A 224 -15.26 0.44 -24.07
N PHE A 225 -15.31 1.75 -23.90
CA PHE A 225 -14.48 2.70 -24.65
C PHE A 225 -12.99 2.63 -24.27
N VAL A 226 -12.66 2.25 -23.03
CA VAL A 226 -11.26 2.03 -22.61
C VAL A 226 -10.72 0.75 -23.23
N ARG A 227 -11.51 -0.34 -23.22
CA ARG A 227 -11.17 -1.61 -23.89
C ARG A 227 -10.99 -1.45 -25.40
N MET A 228 -11.83 -0.62 -26.04
CA MET A 228 -11.72 -0.28 -27.46
C MET A 228 -10.67 0.82 -27.75
N ARG A 229 -9.92 1.29 -26.74
CA ARG A 229 -8.93 2.38 -26.83
C ARG A 229 -9.45 3.70 -27.40
N VAL A 230 -10.76 3.93 -27.31
CA VAL A 230 -11.44 5.18 -27.70
C VAL A 230 -11.30 6.25 -26.61
N SER A 231 -11.22 5.83 -25.35
CA SER A 231 -10.97 6.71 -24.19
C SER A 231 -9.73 6.20 -23.46
N VAL A 232 -8.66 6.99 -23.44
CA VAL A 232 -7.44 6.67 -22.71
C VAL A 232 -7.47 7.43 -21.37
N PRO A 233 -7.60 6.74 -20.22
CA PRO A 233 -7.50 7.40 -18.93
C PRO A 233 -6.10 8.01 -18.75
N PRO A 234 -5.97 9.15 -18.04
CA PRO A 234 -4.67 9.68 -17.66
C PRO A 234 -3.85 8.64 -16.89
N ALA A 235 -2.52 8.65 -17.06
CA ALA A 235 -1.62 7.68 -16.44
C ALA A 235 -1.75 7.62 -14.89
N ASN A 236 -2.03 8.76 -14.25
CA ASN A 236 -2.22 8.87 -12.80
C ASN A 236 -3.64 8.51 -12.32
N MET A 237 -4.61 8.30 -13.21
CA MET A 237 -6.01 8.12 -12.80
C MET A 237 -6.22 6.79 -12.05
N ASP A 238 -5.67 5.69 -12.57
CA ASP A 238 -5.77 4.38 -11.91
C ASP A 238 -5.13 4.34 -10.51
N PRO A 239 -3.85 4.75 -10.32
CA PRO A 239 -3.24 4.74 -8.99
C PRO A 239 -3.95 5.70 -8.03
N THR A 240 -4.38 6.87 -8.48
CA THR A 240 -5.14 7.83 -7.66
C THR A 240 -6.49 7.26 -7.24
N LEU A 241 -7.23 6.64 -8.15
CA LEU A 241 -8.53 6.03 -7.85
C LEU A 241 -8.38 4.88 -6.85
N LYS A 242 -7.41 3.98 -7.06
CA LYS A 242 -7.07 2.92 -6.10
C LYS A 242 -6.73 3.49 -4.72
N ARG A 243 -5.96 4.59 -4.67
CA ARG A 243 -5.58 5.27 -3.43
C ARG A 243 -6.78 5.86 -2.71
N VAL A 244 -7.64 6.60 -3.40
CA VAL A 244 -8.88 7.17 -2.85
C VAL A 244 -9.77 6.06 -2.27
N VAL A 245 -10.05 5.01 -3.05
CA VAL A 245 -10.87 3.87 -2.58
C VAL A 245 -10.29 3.26 -1.31
N ARG A 246 -8.98 2.97 -1.30
CA ARG A 246 -8.29 2.37 -0.14
C ARG A 246 -8.32 3.26 1.10
N LEU A 247 -8.30 4.58 0.94
CA LEU A 247 -8.39 5.55 2.04
C LEU A 247 -9.83 5.75 2.52
N SER A 248 -10.83 5.58 1.65
CA SER A 248 -12.26 5.71 1.99
C SER A 248 -12.83 4.52 2.78
N ARG A 249 -12.22 3.33 2.68
CA ARG A 249 -12.73 2.09 3.31
C ARG A 249 -13.17 2.19 4.78
N PRO A 250 -12.42 2.85 5.69
CA PRO A 250 -12.82 2.94 7.10
C PRO A 250 -14.12 3.71 7.33
N TYR A 251 -14.51 4.55 6.35
CA TYR A 251 -15.69 5.43 6.40
C TYR A 251 -16.89 4.83 5.66
N PHE A 252 -16.81 3.59 5.19
CA PHE A 252 -17.97 2.90 4.62
C PHE A 252 -18.99 2.52 5.70
N SER A 253 -20.25 2.39 5.31
CA SER A 253 -21.30 1.95 6.21
C SER A 253 -21.05 0.54 6.75
N THR A 254 -21.64 0.23 7.91
CA THR A 254 -21.54 -1.11 8.51
C THR A 254 -22.20 -2.19 7.66
N THR A 255 -23.16 -1.83 6.80
CA THR A 255 -23.80 -2.73 5.84
C THR A 255 -22.93 -3.02 4.61
N ALA A 256 -21.97 -2.13 4.30
CA ALA A 256 -21.17 -2.21 3.09
C ALA A 256 -20.43 -3.54 2.94
N THR A 257 -19.90 -4.11 4.02
CA THR A 257 -19.20 -5.42 3.96
C THR A 257 -20.09 -6.51 3.39
N LYS A 258 -21.36 -6.62 3.84
CA LYS A 258 -22.30 -7.64 3.32
C LYS A 258 -22.64 -7.38 1.86
N GLU A 259 -22.96 -6.13 1.52
CA GLU A 259 -23.30 -5.74 0.14
C GLU A 259 -22.15 -5.99 -0.86
N ILE A 260 -20.91 -5.68 -0.46
CA ILE A 260 -19.70 -5.90 -1.26
C ILE A 260 -19.49 -7.40 -1.48
N LEU A 261 -19.67 -8.21 -0.42
CA LEU A 261 -19.53 -9.67 -0.53
C LEU A 261 -20.62 -10.26 -1.43
N GLU A 262 -21.88 -9.85 -1.30
CA GLU A 262 -22.96 -10.30 -2.17
C GLU A 262 -22.73 -9.94 -3.65
N GLU A 263 -22.13 -8.79 -3.93
CA GLU A 263 -21.82 -8.34 -5.29
C GLU A 263 -20.62 -9.06 -5.93
N PHE A 264 -19.59 -9.41 -5.14
CA PHE A 264 -18.31 -9.92 -5.68
C PHE A 264 -18.06 -11.41 -5.44
N LEU A 265 -18.58 -12.01 -4.37
CA LEU A 265 -18.42 -13.45 -4.13
C LEU A 265 -18.95 -14.33 -5.29
N PRO A 266 -20.11 -14.02 -5.91
CA PRO A 266 -20.60 -14.82 -7.05
C PRO A 266 -19.67 -14.79 -8.28
N LYS A 267 -18.79 -13.78 -8.37
CA LYS A 267 -17.85 -13.61 -9.48
C LYS A 267 -16.55 -14.41 -9.28
N LEU A 268 -16.37 -15.06 -8.12
CA LEU A 268 -15.18 -15.84 -7.80
C LEU A 268 -15.25 -17.26 -8.40
N CYS A 269 -15.21 -17.36 -9.73
CA CYS A 269 -15.16 -18.62 -10.46
C CYS A 269 -13.76 -18.85 -11.05
N LEU A 270 -13.03 -19.88 -10.59
CA LEU A 270 -11.63 -20.13 -10.99
C LEU A 270 -11.38 -20.25 -12.50
N TYR A 271 -12.41 -20.51 -13.28
CA TYR A 271 -12.33 -20.72 -14.73
C TYR A 271 -12.79 -19.52 -15.55
N ASP A 272 -13.25 -18.44 -14.90
CA ASP A 272 -13.74 -17.22 -15.55
C ASP A 272 -12.74 -16.07 -15.38
N GLU A 273 -12.60 -15.22 -16.40
CA GLU A 273 -11.83 -13.96 -16.34
C GLU A 273 -12.37 -13.02 -15.25
N GLU A 274 -13.65 -13.14 -14.91
CA GLU A 274 -14.26 -12.37 -13.83
C GLU A 274 -13.64 -12.67 -12.45
N MET A 275 -12.95 -13.80 -12.26
CA MET A 275 -12.24 -14.14 -11.01
C MET A 275 -11.21 -13.08 -10.61
N LEU A 276 -10.38 -12.67 -11.57
CA LEU A 276 -9.34 -11.66 -11.35
C LEU A 276 -9.95 -10.36 -10.87
N TRP A 277 -10.99 -9.92 -11.58
CA TRP A 277 -11.67 -8.69 -11.23
C TRP A 277 -12.44 -8.83 -9.92
N GLY A 278 -13.12 -9.95 -9.67
CA GLY A 278 -13.82 -10.21 -8.41
C GLY A 278 -12.88 -10.07 -7.22
N MET A 279 -11.72 -10.73 -7.27
CA MET A 279 -10.72 -10.63 -6.21
C MET A 279 -10.09 -9.23 -6.11
N PHE A 280 -9.81 -8.58 -7.23
CA PHE A 280 -9.31 -7.20 -7.26
C PHE A 280 -10.28 -6.21 -6.58
N HIS A 281 -11.58 -6.32 -6.84
CA HIS A 281 -12.57 -5.46 -6.22
C HIS A 281 -12.71 -5.74 -4.72
N LEU A 282 -12.62 -7.00 -4.29
CA LEU A 282 -12.58 -7.35 -2.87
C LEU A 282 -11.34 -6.75 -2.18
N ASP A 283 -10.16 -6.90 -2.76
CA ASP A 283 -8.92 -6.28 -2.25
C ASP A 283 -9.02 -4.75 -2.15
N CYS A 284 -9.66 -4.10 -3.14
CA CYS A 284 -9.85 -2.65 -3.14
C CYS A 284 -10.88 -2.16 -2.13
N PHE A 285 -12.08 -2.74 -2.10
CA PHE A 285 -13.26 -2.18 -1.42
C PHE A 285 -13.55 -2.80 -0.05
N LEU A 286 -13.20 -4.07 0.18
CA LEU A 286 -13.64 -4.77 1.40
C LEU A 286 -13.02 -4.13 2.64
N PRO A 287 -13.82 -3.62 3.62
CA PRO A 287 -13.29 -3.12 4.88
C PRO A 287 -12.69 -4.25 5.71
N THR A 288 -11.51 -4.02 6.27
CA THR A 288 -10.77 -5.01 7.08
C THR A 288 -10.58 -4.58 8.52
N LEU A 289 -10.72 -3.29 8.87
CA LEU A 289 -10.68 -2.82 10.24
C LEU A 289 -11.90 -3.33 11.01
N LEU A 290 -11.69 -4.26 11.94
CA LEU A 290 -12.73 -4.71 12.87
C LEU A 290 -12.84 -3.69 14.01
N ARG A 291 -14.06 -3.26 14.35
CA ARG A 291 -14.28 -2.30 15.44
C ARG A 291 -14.24 -3.05 16.78
N PRO A 292 -13.38 -2.67 17.74
CA PRO A 292 -13.28 -3.34 19.04
C PRO A 292 -14.54 -3.23 19.93
N GLY A 293 -15.57 -2.49 19.54
CA GLY A 293 -16.77 -2.23 20.37
C GLY A 293 -18.08 -2.87 19.89
N CYS A 294 -18.09 -3.63 18.79
CA CYS A 294 -19.34 -4.20 18.24
C CYS A 294 -19.70 -5.60 18.75
N SER A 295 -18.92 -6.18 19.65
CA SER A 295 -19.25 -7.43 20.35
C SER A 295 -18.77 -7.37 21.80
N HIS A 296 -19.38 -6.50 22.58
CA HIS A 296 -19.50 -6.74 24.02
C HIS A 296 -20.60 -7.79 24.26
N ASP A 297 -20.44 -8.97 23.66
CA ASP A 297 -21.04 -10.16 24.24
C ASP A 297 -20.02 -10.67 25.26
N THR A 298 -20.38 -10.50 26.52
CA THR A 298 -19.66 -10.88 27.73
C THR A 298 -19.49 -12.40 27.86
N SER A 299 -18.79 -13.01 26.92
CA SER A 299 -18.36 -14.41 27.00
C SER A 299 -16.90 -14.54 26.55
N GLY A 300 -15.98 -14.16 27.43
CA GLY A 300 -14.76 -14.90 27.80
C GLY A 300 -13.74 -15.38 26.76
N SER A 301 -13.94 -15.23 25.45
CA SER A 301 -12.95 -15.59 24.43
C SER A 301 -12.81 -14.43 23.46
N GLY A 302 -11.68 -13.72 23.53
CA GLY A 302 -11.35 -12.54 22.71
C GLY A 302 -11.10 -12.82 21.23
N LEU A 303 -11.85 -13.76 20.63
CA LEU A 303 -11.74 -14.13 19.23
C LEU A 303 -13.05 -13.79 18.52
N CYS A 304 -12.94 -13.05 17.42
CA CYS A 304 -14.05 -12.64 16.55
C CYS A 304 -14.57 -13.84 15.74
N HIS A 305 -15.19 -14.83 16.40
CA HIS A 305 -15.81 -15.94 15.72
C HIS A 305 -17.27 -15.61 15.30
N ASP A 306 -17.46 -15.60 13.99
CA ASP A 306 -18.61 -16.16 13.27
C ASP A 306 -19.74 -15.27 12.73
N SER A 307 -19.94 -14.00 13.12
CA SER A 307 -21.12 -13.25 12.64
C SER A 307 -20.87 -11.89 11.96
N SER A 308 -19.65 -11.34 11.97
CA SER A 308 -19.38 -10.04 11.35
C SER A 308 -17.94 -9.87 10.85
N GLY A 309 -17.78 -8.99 9.84
CA GLY A 309 -16.45 -8.62 9.32
C GLY A 309 -15.74 -9.73 8.55
N SER A 310 -14.56 -10.14 9.04
CA SER A 310 -13.66 -11.11 8.40
C SER A 310 -14.18 -12.54 8.42
N GLY A 311 -14.94 -12.94 9.46
CA GLY A 311 -15.52 -14.27 9.56
C GLY A 311 -16.43 -14.65 8.39
N LEU A 312 -17.03 -13.66 7.71
CA LEU A 312 -17.95 -13.88 6.58
C LEU A 312 -17.26 -14.39 5.30
N TRP A 313 -15.97 -14.11 5.14
CA TRP A 313 -15.27 -14.31 3.87
C TRP A 313 -13.89 -14.95 3.99
N LEU A 314 -13.20 -14.83 5.13
CA LEU A 314 -11.81 -15.27 5.29
C LEU A 314 -11.65 -16.76 4.96
N ASN A 315 -12.48 -17.62 5.55
CA ASN A 315 -12.46 -19.06 5.30
C ASN A 315 -12.68 -19.41 3.83
N LYS A 316 -13.59 -18.70 3.15
CA LYS A 316 -13.90 -18.94 1.73
C LYS A 316 -12.73 -18.53 0.84
N ILE A 317 -12.14 -17.37 1.08
CA ILE A 317 -11.00 -16.87 0.28
C ILE A 317 -9.74 -17.71 0.54
N LEU A 318 -9.42 -18.02 1.80
CA LEU A 318 -8.26 -18.86 2.14
C LEU A 318 -8.40 -20.27 1.60
N SER A 319 -9.57 -20.92 1.76
CA SER A 319 -9.77 -22.26 1.19
C SER A 319 -9.64 -22.26 -0.33
N LEU A 320 -10.17 -21.24 -1.01
CA LEU A 320 -10.01 -21.11 -2.46
C LEU A 320 -8.53 -20.88 -2.85
N TRP A 321 -7.80 -20.04 -2.10
CA TRP A 321 -6.37 -19.81 -2.32
C TRP A 321 -5.53 -21.07 -2.10
N ILE A 322 -5.72 -21.76 -0.97
CA ILE A 322 -5.01 -23.00 -0.60
C ILE A 322 -5.30 -24.13 -1.58
N ASN A 323 -6.54 -24.27 -2.06
CA ASN A 323 -6.93 -25.33 -2.97
C ASN A 323 -6.64 -25.03 -4.45
N SER A 324 -6.31 -23.78 -4.81
CA SER A 324 -6.02 -23.42 -6.19
C SER A 324 -4.64 -23.95 -6.62
N VAL A 325 -4.59 -24.88 -7.57
CA VAL A 325 -3.32 -25.48 -8.03
C VAL A 325 -2.55 -24.55 -8.97
N ASN A 326 -3.27 -23.77 -9.79
CA ASN A 326 -2.68 -22.88 -10.79
C ASN A 326 -2.70 -21.42 -10.32
N GLY A 327 -1.57 -20.76 -10.55
CA GLY A 327 -1.28 -19.38 -10.16
C GLY A 327 -1.92 -18.34 -11.06
N GLY A 328 -3.20 -18.03 -10.86
CA GLY A 328 -3.79 -16.86 -11.50
C GLY A 328 -3.31 -15.55 -10.87
N GLU A 329 -3.28 -14.46 -11.65
CA GLU A 329 -2.94 -13.11 -11.16
C GLU A 329 -3.77 -12.66 -9.94
N TRP A 330 -4.97 -13.23 -9.77
CA TRP A 330 -5.87 -12.97 -8.65
C TRP A 330 -5.27 -13.32 -7.29
N GLN A 331 -4.30 -14.24 -7.21
CA GLN A 331 -3.70 -14.65 -5.94
C GLN A 331 -2.97 -13.51 -5.25
N GLY A 332 -2.34 -12.60 -6.01
CA GLY A 332 -1.69 -11.41 -5.45
C GLY A 332 -2.68 -10.52 -4.69
N HIS A 333 -3.90 -10.40 -5.20
CA HIS A 333 -4.99 -9.67 -4.52
C HIS A 333 -5.49 -10.39 -3.27
N ALA A 334 -5.57 -11.72 -3.29
CA ALA A 334 -5.93 -12.50 -2.09
C ALA A 334 -4.88 -12.35 -0.98
N ILE A 335 -3.59 -12.42 -1.32
CA ILE A 335 -2.48 -12.20 -0.39
C ILE A 335 -2.49 -10.76 0.15
N SER A 336 -2.67 -9.76 -0.71
CA SER A 336 -2.83 -8.35 -0.31
C SER A 336 -3.97 -8.17 0.70
N LEU A 337 -5.12 -8.79 0.43
CA LEU A 337 -6.29 -8.72 1.29
C LEU A 337 -6.04 -9.39 2.65
N CYS A 338 -5.41 -10.57 2.67
CA CYS A 338 -5.08 -11.29 3.91
C CYS A 338 -4.00 -10.58 4.73
N GLY A 339 -2.94 -10.10 4.08
CA GLY A 339 -1.88 -9.32 4.74
C GLY A 339 -2.40 -8.04 5.35
N ARG A 340 -3.28 -7.33 4.63
CA ARG A 340 -4.00 -6.17 5.16
C ARG A 340 -4.87 -6.51 6.36
N LEU A 341 -5.63 -7.61 6.30
CA LEU A 341 -6.44 -8.08 7.43
C LEU A 341 -5.57 -8.37 8.65
N ALA A 342 -4.44 -9.06 8.46
CA ALA A 342 -3.51 -9.38 9.54
C ALA A 342 -2.93 -8.12 10.17
N ARG A 343 -2.45 -7.15 9.36
CA ARG A 343 -1.88 -5.90 9.86
C ARG A 343 -2.86 -5.06 10.66
N GLU A 344 -4.10 -4.97 10.19
CA GLU A 344 -5.11 -4.11 10.80
C GLU A 344 -5.74 -4.74 12.06
N ASN A 345 -5.57 -6.04 12.27
CA ASN A 345 -6.22 -6.80 13.34
C ASN A 345 -5.25 -7.76 14.03
N ILE A 346 -4.09 -7.24 14.43
CA ILE A 346 -3.08 -8.00 15.18
C ILE A 346 -3.72 -8.53 16.47
N GLY A 347 -3.65 -9.85 16.66
CA GLY A 347 -4.19 -10.54 17.83
C GLY A 347 -5.68 -10.86 17.81
N LEU A 348 -6.43 -10.43 16.78
CA LEU A 348 -7.87 -10.71 16.67
C LEU A 348 -8.21 -11.88 15.74
N VAL A 349 -7.29 -12.25 14.84
CA VAL A 349 -7.44 -13.36 13.89
C VAL A 349 -6.42 -14.44 14.24
N ASP A 350 -6.90 -15.66 14.49
CA ASP A 350 -6.02 -16.81 14.66
C ASP A 350 -5.57 -17.37 13.30
N TRP A 351 -4.29 -17.19 12.99
CA TRP A 351 -3.67 -17.71 11.76
C TRP A 351 -3.06 -19.10 11.94
N THR A 352 -2.96 -19.60 13.17
CA THR A 352 -2.28 -20.86 13.52
C THR A 352 -2.71 -22.05 12.65
N PRO A 353 -4.02 -22.26 12.37
CA PRO A 353 -4.47 -23.40 11.56
C PRO A 353 -3.98 -23.36 10.10
N TYR A 354 -3.67 -22.17 9.58
CA TYR A 354 -3.32 -21.96 8.17
C TYR A 354 -1.80 -21.87 7.95
N LEU A 355 -0.98 -21.78 9.00
CA LEU A 355 0.47 -21.58 8.89
C LEU A 355 1.17 -22.59 7.97
N PRO A 356 0.92 -23.92 8.06
CA PRO A 356 1.62 -24.89 7.22
C PRO A 356 1.37 -24.64 5.73
N GLU A 357 0.13 -24.34 5.36
CA GLU A 357 -0.28 -24.08 3.97
C GLU A 357 0.23 -22.73 3.49
N ILE A 358 0.17 -21.69 4.32
CA ILE A 358 0.70 -20.36 4.01
C ILE A 358 2.19 -20.47 3.71
N PHE A 359 3.01 -20.98 4.63
CA PHE A 359 4.46 -21.05 4.44
C PHE A 359 4.86 -21.99 3.29
N SER A 360 4.14 -23.10 3.10
CA SER A 360 4.38 -24.01 1.96
C SER A 360 4.08 -23.34 0.61
N ARG A 361 3.03 -22.51 0.54
CA ARG A 361 2.68 -21.72 -0.65
C ARG A 361 3.68 -20.59 -0.89
N LEU A 362 4.09 -19.88 0.16
CA LEU A 362 5.10 -18.83 0.08
C LEU A 362 6.44 -19.36 -0.40
N LEU A 363 6.86 -20.55 0.02
CA LEU A 363 8.07 -21.19 -0.48
C LEU A 363 8.05 -21.37 -2.00
N ARG A 364 6.89 -21.72 -2.56
CA ARG A 364 6.69 -21.85 -4.03
C ARG A 364 6.78 -20.50 -4.75
N CYS A 365 6.48 -19.39 -4.08
CA CYS A 365 6.59 -18.04 -4.64
C CYS A 365 8.03 -17.57 -4.85
N PHE A 366 9.03 -18.20 -4.24
CA PHE A 366 10.44 -17.83 -4.41
C PHE A 366 11.09 -18.41 -5.68
N ILE A 367 10.34 -19.17 -6.49
CA ILE A 367 10.74 -19.68 -7.82
C ILE A 367 12.10 -20.39 -7.76
N ILE A 368 12.26 -21.26 -6.76
CA ILE A 368 13.51 -21.97 -6.52
C ILE A 368 13.56 -23.21 -7.42
N PRO A 369 14.65 -23.46 -8.18
CA PRO A 369 14.78 -24.66 -8.98
C PRO A 369 15.06 -25.87 -8.06
N VAL A 370 14.01 -26.53 -7.60
CA VAL A 370 14.15 -27.75 -6.80
C VAL A 370 14.15 -28.98 -7.70
N ARG A 371 15.11 -29.11 -8.64
CA ARG A 371 15.41 -30.38 -9.34
C ARG A 371 16.86 -30.46 -9.86
N TYR A 372 17.49 -31.60 -9.65
CA TYR A 372 18.68 -32.04 -10.39
C TYR A 372 18.25 -32.56 -11.77
N GLY A 373 18.72 -31.91 -12.84
CA GLY A 373 18.60 -32.41 -14.21
C GLY A 373 17.27 -32.11 -14.92
N GLY A 374 17.25 -31.01 -15.69
CA GLY A 374 16.32 -30.81 -16.81
C GLY A 374 14.94 -30.25 -16.47
N PHE A 375 14.68 -29.03 -16.94
CA PHE A 375 13.38 -28.35 -17.02
C PHE A 375 12.60 -28.24 -15.69
N GLY A 376 12.94 -27.21 -14.91
CA GLY A 376 12.00 -26.68 -13.93
C GLY A 376 10.76 -26.15 -14.66
N ILE A 377 9.57 -26.62 -14.25
CA ILE A 377 8.35 -25.89 -14.54
C ILE A 377 8.50 -24.56 -13.80
N ASN A 378 8.82 -23.49 -14.53
CA ASN A 378 8.58 -22.14 -14.04
C ASN A 378 7.10 -22.10 -13.72
N THR A 379 6.76 -22.30 -12.45
CA THR A 379 5.39 -22.04 -12.03
C THR A 379 5.30 -20.53 -12.09
N GLU A 380 4.69 -20.03 -13.17
CA GLU A 380 4.47 -18.61 -13.52
C GLU A 380 3.61 -17.89 -12.46
N LEU A 381 3.99 -18.00 -11.20
CA LEU A 381 3.40 -17.29 -10.09
C LEU A 381 4.20 -15.99 -9.93
N CYS A 382 3.59 -14.91 -10.40
CA CYS A 382 4.07 -13.52 -10.34
C CYS A 382 5.06 -13.08 -11.44
N GLU A 383 4.70 -13.20 -12.72
CA GLU A 383 5.36 -12.44 -13.80
C GLU A 383 4.58 -11.16 -14.22
N SER A 384 3.70 -10.62 -13.37
CA SER A 384 3.19 -9.25 -13.60
C SER A 384 4.11 -8.22 -12.96
N GLU A 385 4.08 -6.97 -13.45
CA GLU A 385 4.82 -5.79 -12.96
C GLU A 385 4.64 -5.48 -11.45
N THR A 386 3.94 -6.34 -10.70
CA THR A 386 3.56 -6.21 -9.28
C THR A 386 4.36 -7.07 -8.29
N THR A 387 5.40 -7.79 -8.72
CA THR A 387 6.23 -8.69 -7.88
C THR A 387 6.74 -8.05 -6.58
N THR A 388 7.15 -6.78 -6.62
CA THR A 388 7.62 -6.02 -5.44
C THR A 388 6.51 -5.75 -4.43
N THR A 389 5.29 -5.50 -4.93
CA THR A 389 4.10 -5.27 -4.08
C THR A 389 3.64 -6.58 -3.43
N THR A 390 3.75 -7.70 -4.12
CA THR A 390 3.42 -9.02 -3.55
C THR A 390 4.40 -9.41 -2.44
N SER A 391 5.71 -9.19 -2.62
CA SER A 391 6.72 -9.47 -1.58
C SER A 391 6.51 -8.62 -0.31
N SER A 392 6.19 -7.33 -0.45
CA SER A 392 5.84 -6.47 0.68
C SER A 392 4.54 -6.90 1.37
N ASN A 393 3.50 -7.29 0.63
CA ASN A 393 2.26 -7.80 1.23
C ASN A 393 2.47 -9.12 1.98
N ILE A 394 3.31 -10.03 1.46
CA ILE A 394 3.67 -11.29 2.12
C ILE A 394 4.41 -11.01 3.42
N THR A 395 5.43 -10.16 3.38
CA THR A 395 6.22 -9.82 4.56
C THR A 395 5.38 -9.08 5.61
N GLU A 396 4.50 -8.16 5.19
CA GLU A 396 3.54 -7.51 6.07
C GLU A 396 2.59 -8.54 6.71
N TRP A 397 2.13 -9.55 5.97
CA TRP A 397 1.32 -10.64 6.51
C TRP A 397 2.07 -11.45 7.57
N ILE A 398 3.29 -11.92 7.28
CA ILE A 398 4.11 -12.69 8.24
C ILE A 398 4.43 -11.84 9.46
N VAL A 399 4.89 -10.60 9.27
CA VAL A 399 5.24 -9.70 10.37
C VAL A 399 4.04 -9.48 11.27
N SER A 400 2.83 -9.35 10.72
CA SER A 400 1.60 -9.13 11.50
C SER A 400 1.14 -10.36 12.28
N MET A 401 1.65 -11.56 11.96
CA MET A 401 1.36 -12.79 12.71
C MET A 401 2.22 -12.94 13.98
N PHE A 402 3.27 -12.13 14.17
CA PHE A 402 4.07 -12.15 15.42
C PHE A 402 3.36 -11.47 16.59
N GLY A 403 3.85 -11.73 17.80
CA GLY A 403 3.29 -11.26 19.06
C GLY A 403 2.77 -12.41 19.91
N ASN A 404 2.59 -12.16 21.20
CA ASN A 404 2.15 -13.15 22.18
C ASN A 404 2.99 -14.45 22.20
N ALA A 405 4.29 -14.35 21.88
CA ALA A 405 5.23 -15.48 21.88
C ALA A 405 4.75 -16.71 21.09
N GLN A 406 4.03 -16.50 19.98
CA GLN A 406 3.53 -17.60 19.14
C GLN A 406 4.66 -18.38 18.46
N GLU A 407 5.18 -19.42 19.14
CA GLU A 407 6.29 -20.26 18.68
C GLU A 407 6.02 -20.90 17.30
N ALA A 408 4.77 -21.20 16.97
CA ALA A 408 4.42 -21.80 15.69
C ALA A 408 4.87 -20.94 14.50
N VAL A 409 4.64 -19.62 14.55
CA VAL A 409 5.02 -18.69 13.46
C VAL A 409 6.54 -18.62 13.34
N TRP A 410 7.24 -18.54 14.47
CA TRP A 410 8.71 -18.52 14.52
C TRP A 410 9.33 -19.79 13.93
N ASN A 411 8.80 -20.96 14.31
CA ASN A 411 9.29 -22.24 13.81
C ASN A 411 9.14 -22.37 12.29
N HIS A 412 8.01 -21.89 11.73
CA HIS A 412 7.79 -21.89 10.28
C HIS A 412 8.72 -20.90 9.56
N LEU A 413 8.95 -19.69 10.12
CA LEU A 413 9.90 -18.74 9.54
C LEU A 413 11.33 -19.28 9.58
N GLU A 414 11.75 -19.88 10.68
CA GLU A 414 13.07 -20.47 10.82
C GLU A 414 13.26 -21.65 9.84
N ALA A 415 12.26 -22.51 9.70
CA ALA A 415 12.27 -23.60 8.72
C ALA A 415 12.35 -23.06 7.29
N LEU A 416 11.60 -21.99 6.97
CA LEU A 416 11.65 -21.32 5.68
C LEU A 416 13.07 -20.78 5.43
N LEU A 417 13.63 -19.97 6.32
CA LEU A 417 14.97 -19.39 6.14
C LEU A 417 16.05 -20.47 6.04
N LYS A 418 15.96 -21.55 6.83
CA LYS A 418 16.87 -22.71 6.71
C LYS A 418 16.80 -23.35 5.34
N SER A 419 15.59 -23.52 4.78
CA SER A 419 15.40 -24.08 3.43
C SER A 419 15.95 -23.17 2.32
N LEU A 420 15.98 -21.85 2.56
CA LEU A 420 16.48 -20.84 1.63
C LEU A 420 17.99 -20.58 1.77
N ASN A 421 18.62 -21.03 2.86
CA ASN A 421 19.98 -20.63 3.26
C ASN A 421 21.04 -20.85 2.17
N SER A 422 20.98 -21.98 1.45
CA SER A 422 21.92 -22.27 0.37
C SER A 422 21.82 -21.29 -0.80
N PHE A 423 20.65 -20.70 -1.05
CA PHE A 423 20.40 -19.80 -2.18
C PHE A 423 20.89 -18.37 -1.92
N PHE A 424 21.19 -18.01 -0.67
CA PHE A 424 21.80 -16.73 -0.32
C PHE A 424 23.32 -16.70 -0.52
N HIS A 425 23.96 -17.85 -0.75
CA HIS A 425 25.40 -17.90 -0.94
C HIS A 425 25.80 -17.26 -2.27
N PRO A 426 26.85 -16.40 -2.33
CA PRO A 426 27.27 -15.70 -3.57
C PRO A 426 27.67 -16.61 -4.74
N SER A 427 28.00 -17.87 -4.46
CA SER A 427 28.29 -18.88 -5.50
C SER A 427 27.02 -19.44 -6.15
N ASN A 428 25.86 -19.29 -5.51
CA ASN A 428 24.56 -19.82 -5.95
C ASN A 428 23.66 -18.71 -6.50
N SER A 429 24.24 -17.80 -7.30
CA SER A 429 23.51 -16.72 -7.98
C SER A 429 22.56 -17.26 -9.03
N GLY A 430 21.41 -16.61 -9.16
CA GLY A 430 20.40 -16.98 -10.13
C GLY A 430 19.19 -16.03 -10.09
N PRO A 431 18.16 -16.29 -10.92
CA PRO A 431 16.98 -15.41 -11.00
C PRO A 431 16.23 -15.23 -9.66
N TRP A 432 16.33 -16.19 -8.75
CA TRP A 432 15.73 -16.14 -7.41
C TRP A 432 16.37 -15.09 -6.49
N GLU A 433 17.61 -14.69 -6.74
CA GLU A 433 18.41 -13.81 -5.87
C GLU A 433 17.70 -12.48 -5.60
N ARG A 434 17.16 -11.85 -6.66
CA ARG A 434 16.37 -10.60 -6.54
C ARG A 434 15.14 -10.76 -5.65
N VAL A 435 14.43 -11.88 -5.77
CA VAL A 435 13.20 -12.13 -4.98
C VAL A 435 13.54 -12.43 -3.52
N LEU A 436 14.59 -13.22 -3.28
CA LEU A 436 15.02 -13.61 -1.93
C LEU A 436 15.61 -12.44 -1.15
N VAL A 437 16.51 -11.67 -1.76
CA VAL A 437 17.13 -10.50 -1.07
C VAL A 437 16.09 -9.39 -0.91
N GLY A 438 15.22 -9.17 -1.90
CA GLY A 438 14.08 -8.26 -1.76
C GLY A 438 13.12 -8.68 -0.64
N PHE A 439 12.91 -9.98 -0.44
CA PHE A 439 12.14 -10.50 0.70
C PHE A 439 12.81 -10.20 2.04
N LEU A 440 14.13 -10.39 2.18
CA LEU A 440 14.86 -10.04 3.40
C LEU A 440 14.73 -8.55 3.74
N ASN A 441 14.93 -7.67 2.73
CA ASN A 441 14.79 -6.23 2.89
C ASN A 441 13.37 -5.84 3.33
N ASN A 442 12.34 -6.32 2.62
CA ASN A 442 10.94 -6.05 2.95
C ASN A 442 10.54 -6.59 4.32
N MET A 443 11.08 -7.75 4.73
CA MET A 443 10.82 -8.34 6.04
C MET A 443 11.41 -7.48 7.16
N ALA A 444 12.66 -7.04 7.01
CA ALA A 444 13.32 -6.15 7.97
C ALA A 444 12.61 -4.79 8.06
N ALA A 445 12.30 -4.16 6.92
CA ALA A 445 11.59 -2.89 6.86
C ALA A 445 10.19 -2.97 7.49
N SER A 446 9.42 -4.03 7.20
CA SER A 446 8.08 -4.24 7.76
C SER A 446 8.12 -4.47 9.28
N PHE A 447 9.10 -5.23 9.76
CA PHE A 447 9.27 -5.48 11.19
C PHE A 447 9.65 -4.21 11.96
N VAL A 448 10.61 -3.42 11.45
CA VAL A 448 10.96 -2.13 12.04
C VAL A 448 9.79 -1.15 12.02
N SER A 449 9.05 -1.09 10.91
CA SER A 449 7.85 -0.25 10.80
C SER A 449 6.79 -0.61 11.86
N ARG A 450 6.61 -1.91 12.14
CA ARG A 450 5.75 -2.39 13.23
C ARG A 450 6.27 -1.96 14.59
N VAL A 451 7.55 -2.22 14.90
CA VAL A 451 8.17 -1.81 16.17
C VAL A 451 8.07 -0.31 16.41
N GLN A 452 8.34 0.52 15.39
CA GLN A 452 8.23 1.97 15.49
C GLN A 452 6.80 2.42 15.78
N THR A 453 5.83 1.77 15.13
CA THR A 453 4.42 2.05 15.31
C THR A 453 3.94 1.65 16.71
N GLU A 454 4.35 0.49 17.21
CA GLU A 454 4.00 0.01 18.54
C GLU A 454 4.65 0.80 19.70
N ARG A 455 5.88 1.29 19.52
CA ARG A 455 6.63 1.97 20.60
C ARG A 455 6.46 3.49 20.63
N TYR A 456 6.39 4.13 19.48
CA TYR A 456 6.55 5.59 19.39
C TYR A 456 5.32 6.33 18.85
N LYS A 457 4.44 5.66 18.10
CA LYS A 457 3.23 6.33 17.60
C LYS A 457 2.18 6.39 18.71
N SER A 458 1.54 7.55 18.82
CA SER A 458 0.40 7.75 19.71
C SER A 458 -0.74 6.77 19.34
N ARG A 459 -1.38 6.16 20.34
CA ARG A 459 -2.59 5.37 20.12
C ARG A 459 -3.69 6.28 19.55
N HIS A 460 -4.35 5.85 18.51
CA HIS A 460 -5.54 6.50 17.95
C HIS A 460 -6.50 5.43 17.41
N TRP A 461 -7.70 5.83 16.99
CA TRP A 461 -8.83 4.92 16.74
C TRP A 461 -8.58 3.73 15.78
N ASN A 462 -7.55 3.80 14.91
CA ASN A 462 -7.22 2.71 13.97
C ASN A 462 -6.03 1.84 14.41
N PHE A 463 -5.39 2.19 15.52
CA PHE A 463 -4.26 1.46 16.10
C PHE A 463 -4.73 0.80 17.40
N ASN A 464 -5.04 -0.49 17.30
CA ASN A 464 -5.70 -1.26 18.36
C ASN A 464 -4.91 -2.53 18.78
N THR A 465 -3.60 -2.59 18.55
CA THR A 465 -2.81 -3.77 18.92
C THR A 465 -2.91 -4.02 20.43
N PRO A 466 -3.45 -5.17 20.88
CA PRO A 466 -3.54 -5.49 22.30
C PRO A 466 -2.15 -5.60 22.93
N GLU A 467 -2.03 -5.28 24.21
CA GLU A 467 -0.72 -5.22 24.90
C GLU A 467 0.01 -6.57 24.88
N GLU A 468 -0.73 -7.68 24.93
CA GLU A 468 -0.22 -9.05 24.85
C GLU A 468 0.44 -9.39 23.50
N TYR A 469 0.05 -8.68 22.44
CA TYR A 469 0.54 -8.89 21.08
C TYR A 469 1.62 -7.88 20.65
N LEU A 470 2.03 -6.98 21.53
CA LEU A 470 3.16 -6.09 21.27
C LEU A 470 4.47 -6.86 21.20
N LEU A 471 5.38 -6.44 20.31
CA LEU A 471 6.67 -7.09 20.15
C LEU A 471 7.59 -6.83 21.36
N SER A 472 7.92 -7.91 22.06
CA SER A 472 8.86 -7.89 23.18
C SER A 472 10.32 -7.69 22.72
N ASP A 473 11.19 -7.19 23.61
CA ASP A 473 12.63 -7.07 23.33
C ASP A 473 13.28 -8.43 23.02
N SER A 474 12.75 -9.52 23.55
CA SER A 474 13.20 -10.89 23.24
C SER A 474 12.83 -11.30 21.81
N GLU A 475 11.61 -10.99 21.36
CA GLU A 475 11.16 -11.29 20.00
C GLU A 475 11.93 -10.46 18.96
N ILE A 476 12.23 -9.18 19.27
CA ILE A 476 13.07 -8.33 18.42
C ILE A 476 14.47 -8.92 18.29
N ARG A 477 15.10 -9.34 19.41
CA ARG A 477 16.41 -10.00 19.39
C ARG A 477 16.39 -11.30 18.60
N ARG A 478 15.34 -12.12 18.76
CA ARG A 478 15.17 -13.37 18.00
C ARG A 478 15.06 -13.08 16.50
N PHE A 479 14.25 -12.09 16.10
CA PHE A 479 14.12 -11.67 14.72
C PHE A 479 15.46 -11.29 14.10
N VAL A 480 16.24 -10.42 14.79
CA VAL A 480 17.57 -10.02 14.32
C VAL A 480 18.51 -11.22 14.21
N SER A 481 18.51 -12.12 15.20
CA SER A 481 19.36 -13.32 15.17
C SER A 481 19.05 -14.27 14.01
N LEU A 482 17.79 -14.30 13.54
CA LEU A 482 17.35 -15.14 12.43
C LEU A 482 17.67 -14.53 11.06
N LEU A 483 17.46 -13.22 10.88
CA LEU A 483 17.63 -12.56 9.58
C LEU A 483 19.07 -12.06 9.33
N LEU A 484 19.85 -11.80 10.38
CA LEU A 484 21.20 -11.27 10.24
C LEU A 484 22.13 -12.21 9.45
N PRO A 485 22.21 -13.53 9.73
CA PRO A 485 23.08 -14.43 8.97
C PRO A 485 22.79 -14.46 7.46
N PRO A 486 21.54 -14.68 6.98
CA PRO A 486 21.26 -14.67 5.55
C PRO A 486 21.45 -13.28 4.91
N ALA A 487 21.20 -12.18 5.64
CA ALA A 487 21.48 -10.82 5.15
C ALA A 487 22.98 -10.55 4.96
N LEU A 488 23.84 -11.02 5.89
CA LEU A 488 25.29 -10.92 5.77
C LEU A 488 25.83 -11.76 4.59
N LEU A 489 25.25 -12.93 4.34
CA LEU A 489 25.59 -13.73 3.15
C LEU A 489 25.18 -12.99 1.86
N ALA A 490 23.96 -12.45 1.84
CA ALA A 490 23.41 -11.70 0.72
C ALA A 490 24.17 -10.39 0.42
N MET A 491 24.87 -9.80 1.40
CA MET A 491 25.73 -8.61 1.18
C MET A 491 26.84 -8.87 0.17
N HIS A 492 27.28 -10.11 0.04
CA HIS A 492 28.29 -10.54 -0.94
C HIS A 492 27.68 -11.02 -2.26
N SER A 493 26.37 -10.83 -2.45
CA SER A 493 25.65 -11.04 -3.71
C SER A 493 26.33 -10.29 -4.86
N LYS A 494 26.27 -10.88 -6.07
CA LYS A 494 26.84 -10.26 -7.28
C LYS A 494 25.97 -9.15 -7.86
N SER A 495 24.68 -9.11 -7.53
CA SER A 495 23.71 -8.19 -8.16
C SER A 495 22.77 -7.48 -7.18
N GLU A 496 22.62 -7.95 -5.94
CA GLU A 496 21.60 -7.47 -4.99
C GLU A 496 22.21 -6.96 -3.66
N SER A 497 23.48 -6.52 -3.70
CA SER A 497 24.20 -6.05 -2.51
C SER A 497 23.55 -4.79 -1.89
N GLU A 498 22.92 -3.94 -2.69
CA GLU A 498 22.18 -2.75 -2.22
C GLU A 498 21.00 -3.13 -1.31
N ASN A 499 20.12 -4.03 -1.78
CA ASN A 499 18.97 -4.50 -1.00
C ASN A 499 19.39 -5.22 0.29
N ALA A 500 20.51 -5.95 0.26
CA ALA A 500 21.09 -6.57 1.45
C ALA A 500 21.63 -5.51 2.44
N SER A 501 22.27 -4.46 1.94
CA SER A 501 22.73 -3.33 2.75
C SER A 501 21.57 -2.62 3.43
N ASP A 502 20.47 -2.37 2.73
CA ASP A 502 19.26 -1.78 3.32
C ASP A 502 18.67 -2.68 4.41
N ALA A 503 18.60 -3.99 4.17
CA ALA A 503 18.17 -4.95 5.20
C ALA A 503 19.05 -4.86 6.45
N LEU A 504 20.37 -4.79 6.29
CA LEU A 504 21.31 -4.63 7.42
C LEU A 504 21.16 -3.28 8.13
N HIS A 505 20.83 -2.21 7.41
CA HIS A 505 20.53 -0.91 8.01
C HIS A 505 19.31 -0.98 8.95
N TYR A 506 18.27 -1.72 8.57
CA TYR A 506 17.10 -1.94 9.43
C TYR A 506 17.39 -2.85 10.64
N LEU A 507 18.34 -3.78 10.53
CA LEU A 507 18.66 -4.75 11.59
C LEU A 507 19.67 -4.23 12.62
N ARG A 508 20.36 -3.12 12.35
CA ARG A 508 21.29 -2.45 13.26
C ARG A 508 20.55 -1.58 14.28
#